data_AF-A0A961ZKF3-F1
#
_entry.id   AF-A0A961ZKF3-F1
#
_cell.length_a   1.000
_cell.length_b   1.000
_cell.length_c   1.000
_cell.angle_alpha   90.00
_cell.angle_beta   90.00
_cell.angle_gamma   90.00
#
_symmetry.space_group_name_H-M   'P 1'
#
loop_
_entity.id
_entity.type
_entity.pdbx_description
1 polymer ?
#
loop_
_entity_poly.entity_id
_entity_poly.type
_entity_poly.pdbx_seq_one_letter_code
_entity_poly.pdbx_strand_id
1 'polypeptide(L)' 'MTPKILGIVILGLPLLLVAWAALWRRHRPVFYFALALIVVALGYLAATGATDDIAQAVLGATSNSVSAPQPQN' A
#
# COMPACT_ATOMS: atom_id res chain seq x y z
N MET A 1 -8.80 8.67 11.06
CA MET A 1 -8.28 7.34 10.67
C MET A 1 -6.78 7.36 10.87
N THR A 2 -6.22 6.44 11.64
CA THR A 2 -4.81 6.45 12.09
C THR A 2 -3.87 6.31 10.88
N PRO A 3 -2.80 7.10 10.74
CA PRO A 3 -1.88 7.07 9.58
C PRO A 3 -1.36 5.66 9.23
N LYS A 4 -1.16 4.82 10.25
CA LYS A 4 -0.88 3.37 10.10
C LYS A 4 -1.83 2.64 9.15
N ILE A 5 -3.14 2.91 9.23
CA ILE A 5 -4.15 2.26 8.40
C ILE A 5 -4.00 2.70 6.94
N LEU A 6 -3.66 3.97 6.72
CA LEU A 6 -3.44 4.51 5.37
C LEU A 6 -2.23 3.83 4.70
N GLY A 7 -1.10 3.69 5.39
CA GLY A 7 0.07 2.99 4.87
C GLY A 7 -0.21 1.52 4.54
N ILE A 8 -0.96 0.84 5.41
CA ILE A 8 -1.38 -0.55 5.17
C ILE A 8 -2.26 -0.67 3.92
N VAL A 9 -3.19 0.27 3.70
CA VAL A 9 -4.09 0.23 2.53
C VAL A 9 -3.34 0.57 1.24
N ILE A 10 -2.43 1.56 1.27
CA ILE A 10 -1.62 1.97 0.11
C ILE A 10 -0.81 0.80 -0.44
N LEU A 11 -0.23 -0.03 0.43
CA LEU A 11 0.62 -1.16 0.04
C LEU A 11 -0.14 -2.49 -0.07
N GLY A 12 -1.01 -2.77 0.90
CA GLY A 12 -1.71 -4.04 1.01
C GLY A 12 -2.73 -4.27 -0.10
N LEU A 13 -3.47 -3.22 -0.49
CA LEU A 13 -4.50 -3.33 -1.53
C LEU A 13 -3.93 -3.69 -2.91
N PRO A 14 -2.87 -3.02 -3.43
CA PRO A 14 -2.30 -3.41 -4.72
C PRO A 14 -1.62 -4.78 -4.67
N LEU A 15 -0.91 -5.14 -3.59
CA LEU A 15 -0.33 -6.49 -3.46
C LEU A 15 -1.42 -7.57 -3.48
N LEU A 16 -2.53 -7.32 -2.78
CA LEU A 16 -3.66 -8.26 -2.72
C LEU A 16 -4.33 -8.42 -4.08
N LEU A 17 -4.54 -7.31 -4.82
CA LEU A 17 -5.09 -7.33 -6.17
C LEU A 17 -4.19 -8.10 -7.15
N VAL A 18 -2.86 -7.90 -7.08
CA VAL A 18 -1.90 -8.63 -7.91
C VAL A 18 -1.91 -10.11 -7.57
N ALA A 19 -1.85 -10.48 -6.28
CA ALA A 19 -1.90 -11.87 -5.85
C ALA A 19 -3.21 -12.55 -6.29
N TRP A 20 -4.34 -11.85 -6.15
CA TRP A 20 -5.64 -12.33 -6.61
C TRP A 20 -5.67 -12.53 -8.13
N ALA A 21 -5.30 -11.52 -8.91
CA ALA A 21 -5.35 -11.59 -10.37
C ALA A 21 -4.41 -12.66 -10.94
N ALA A 22 -3.21 -12.80 -10.37
CA ALA A 22 -2.18 -13.69 -10.89
C ALA A 22 -2.34 -15.16 -10.44
N LEU A 23 -2.76 -15.41 -9.19
CA LEU A 23 -2.71 -16.77 -8.63
C LEU A 23 -4.08 -17.42 -8.40
N TRP A 24 -5.17 -16.66 -8.33
CA TRP A 24 -6.49 -17.19 -7.93
C TRP A 24 -7.04 -18.26 -8.87
N ARG A 25 -6.72 -18.19 -10.18
CA ARG A 25 -7.27 -19.10 -11.20
C ARG A 25 -6.54 -20.43 -11.36
N ARG A 26 -5.24 -20.51 -11.03
CA ARG A 26 -4.39 -21.66 -11.40
C ARG A 26 -3.76 -22.37 -10.20
N HIS A 27 -3.41 -21.65 -9.13
CA HIS A 27 -2.66 -22.22 -8.01
C HIS A 27 -3.14 -21.65 -6.67
N ARG A 28 -4.32 -22.10 -6.22
CA ARG A 28 -4.93 -21.73 -4.92
C ARG A 28 -3.99 -21.88 -3.71
N PRO A 29 -3.14 -22.93 -3.60
CA PRO A 29 -2.21 -23.04 -2.47
C PRO A 29 -1.17 -21.91 -2.45
N VAL A 30 -0.66 -21.53 -3.64
CA VAL A 30 0.33 -20.46 -3.78
C VAL A 30 -0.31 -19.11 -3.48
N PHE A 31 -1.60 -18.93 -3.81
CA PHE A 31 -2.36 -17.73 -3.40
C PHE A 31 -2.41 -17.58 -1.88
N TYR A 32 -2.75 -18.64 -1.14
CA TYR A 32 -2.79 -18.57 0.33
C TYR A 32 -1.40 -18.31 0.93
N PHE A 33 -0.34 -18.88 0.33
CA PHE A 33 1.03 -18.57 0.74
C PHE A 33 1.39 -17.10 0.50
N ALA A 34 1.07 -16.56 -0.67
CA ALA A 34 1.27 -15.15 -0.98
C ALA A 34 0.46 -14.23 -0.05
N LEU A 35 -0.79 -14.60 0.25
CA LEU A 35 -1.62 -13.88 1.20
C LEU A 35 -0.99 -13.85 2.60
N ALA A 36 -0.48 -14.99 3.08
CA ALA A 36 0.21 -15.07 4.37
C ALA A 36 1.46 -14.17 4.37
N LEU A 37 2.26 -14.16 3.30
CA LEU A 37 3.42 -13.28 3.17
C LEU A 37 3.03 -11.79 3.17
N ILE A 38 1.94 -11.43 2.49
CA ILE A 38 1.41 -10.05 2.49
C ILE A 38 1.05 -9.63 3.91
N VAL A 39 0.33 -10.48 4.64
CA VAL A 39 -0.07 -10.20 6.04
C VAL A 39 1.16 -10.06 6.94
N VAL A 40 2.15 -10.95 6.82
CA VAL A 40 3.40 -10.88 7.59
C VAL A 40 4.17 -9.60 7.28
N ALA A 41 4.32 -9.24 6.00
CA ALA A 41 5.01 -8.02 5.60
C ALA A 41 4.32 -6.76 6.14
N LEU A 42 2.99 -6.69 6.04
CA LEU A 42 2.21 -5.58 6.59
C LEU A 42 2.32 -5.49 8.11
N GLY A 43 2.26 -6.63 8.81
CA GLY A 43 2.43 -6.70 10.26
C GLY A 43 3.81 -6.22 10.71
N TYR A 44 4.86 -6.63 10.01
CA TYR A 44 6.22 -6.15 10.25
C TYR A 44 6.33 -4.64 10.02
N LEU A 45 5.81 -4.13 8.91
CA LEU A 45 5.88 -2.71 8.57
C LEU A 45 5.10 -1.81 9.53
N ALA A 46 3.97 -2.32 10.05
CA ALA A 46 3.17 -1.65 11.07
C ALA A 46 3.86 -1.61 12.45
N ALA A 47 4.64 -2.65 12.78
CA ALA A 47 5.41 -2.73 14.01
C ALA A 47 6.66 -1.83 13.99
N THR A 48 7.29 -1.66 12.82
CA THR A 48 8.47 -0.79 12.66
C THR A 48 8.13 0.69 12.48
N GLY A 49 6.86 1.04 12.25
CA GLY A 49 6.40 2.42 12.03
C GLY A 49 6.54 2.91 10.59
N ALA A 50 7.15 2.12 9.70
CA ALA A 50 7.36 2.49 8.29
C ALA A 50 6.05 2.73 7.52
N THR A 51 4.91 2.18 7.97
CA THR A 51 3.59 2.52 7.41
C THR A 51 3.21 3.98 7.60
N ASP A 52 3.63 4.62 8.70
CA ASP A 52 3.37 6.03 8.95
C ASP A 52 4.21 6.92 8.02
N ASP A 53 5.48 6.56 7.80
CA ASP A 53 6.39 7.26 6.87
C ASP A 53 5.87 7.21 5.43
N ILE A 54 5.37 6.05 5.00
CA ILE A 54 4.79 5.87 3.66
C ILE A 54 3.51 6.69 3.50
N ALA A 55 2.66 6.73 4.53
CA ALA A 55 1.47 7.56 4.51
C ALA A 55 1.82 9.05 4.38
N GLN A 56 2.83 9.53 5.12
CA GLN A 56 3.30 10.91 5.02
C GLN A 56 3.93 11.21 3.65
N ALA A 57 4.73 10.30 3.10
CA ALA A 57 5.33 10.47 1.78
C ALA A 57 4.27 10.60 0.66
N VAL A 58 3.23 9.77 0.70
CA VAL A 58 2.15 9.79 -0.29
C VAL A 58 1.25 11.03 -0.13
N LEU A 59 0.91 11.40 1.11
CA LEU A 59 0.12 12.62 1.38
C LEU A 59 0.89 13.89 1.03
N GLY A 60 2.18 13.95 1.35
CA GLY A 60 3.07 15.07 1.01
C GLY A 60 3.32 15.23 -0.50
N ALA A 61 3.41 14.11 -1.24
CA ALA A 61 3.46 14.15 -2.70
C ALA A 61 2.17 14.72 -3.31
N THR A 62 1.02 14.40 -2.70
CA THR A 62 -0.29 14.89 -3.16
C THR A 62 -0.45 16.40 -2.89
N SER A 63 -0.02 16.90 -1.73
CA SER A 63 -0.09 18.34 -1.43
C SER A 63 0.77 19.18 -2.38
N ASN A 64 1.97 18.71 -2.72
CA ASN A 64 2.86 19.43 -3.64
C ASN A 64 2.34 19.47 -5.09
N SER A 65 1.56 18.47 -5.50
CA SER A 65 1.00 18.40 -6.85
C SER A 65 -0.30 19.21 -7.02
N VAL A 66 -0.99 19.54 -5.93
CA VAL A 66 -2.19 20.42 -5.94
C VAL A 66 -1.81 21.91 -5.94
N SER A 67 -0.62 22.28 -5.47
CA SER A 67 -0.14 23.68 -5.42
C SER A 67 0.75 24.11 -6.59
N ALA A 68 0.81 23.33 -7.68
CA ALA A 68 1.52 23.78 -8.89
C ALA A 68 0.89 25.10 -9.39
N PRO A 69 1.65 26.21 -9.50
CA PRO A 69 1.13 27.47 -10.01
C PRO A 69 0.61 27.25 -11.43
N GLN A 70 -0.67 27.53 -11.64
CA GLN A 70 -1.28 27.56 -12.97
C GLN A 70 -0.50 28.58 -13.81
N PRO A 71 0.02 28.24 -15.01
CA PRO A 71 0.71 29.20 -15.85
C PRO A 71 -0.29 30.29 -16.24
N GLN A 72 -0.11 31.48 -15.65
CA GLN A 72 -0.87 32.68 -15.98
C GLN A 72 -0.41 33.13 -17.37
N ASN A 73 -1.16 32.75 -18.40
CA ASN A 73 -1.10 33.39 -19.71
C ASN A 73 -1.82 34.73 -19.68
#